data_AF-A0A7C3P3W9-F1
#
_entry.id   AF-A0A7C3P3W9-F1
#
_cell.length_a   1.000
_cell.length_b   1.000
_cell.length_c   1.000
_cell.angle_alpha   90.00
_cell.angle_beta   90.00
_cell.angle_gamma   90.00
#
_symmetry.space_group_name_H-M   'P 1'
#
loop_
_entity.id
_entity.type
_entity.pdbx_description
1 polymer ?
#
loop_
_entity_poly.entity_id
_entity_poly.type
_entity_poly.pdbx_seq_one_letter_code
_entity_poly.pdbx_strand_id
1 'polypeptide(L)' 'MNREIAGKAAQLIREFKGKGVTLDIPEAVIASTCILDDLVLVTYNRKHYPISELEFYPFTIKS' A
#
# COMPACT_ATOMS: atom_id res chain seq x y z
N MET A 1 3.72 -3.85 -16.01
CA MET A 1 2.86 -3.23 -14.98
C MET A 1 1.44 -3.17 -15.54
N ASN A 2 0.45 -3.71 -14.83
CA ASN A 2 -0.97 -3.67 -15.22
C ASN A 2 -1.48 -2.21 -15.16
N ARG A 3 -2.33 -1.79 -16.13
CA ARG A 3 -2.91 -0.43 -16.20
C ARG A 3 -3.77 -0.12 -14.97
N GLU A 4 -4.49 -1.11 -14.44
CA GLU A 4 -5.33 -0.92 -13.25
C GLU A 4 -4.49 -0.63 -12.00
N ILE A 5 -3.40 -1.40 -11.80
CA ILE A 5 -2.42 -1.16 -10.73
C ILE A 5 -1.81 0.23 -10.86
N ALA A 6 -1.40 0.64 -12.07
CA ALA A 6 -0.86 1.97 -12.30
C ALA A 6 -1.87 3.09 -12.00
N GLY A 7 -3.14 2.88 -12.37
CA GLY A 7 -4.24 3.81 -12.10
C GLY A 7 -4.50 3.98 -10.59
N LYS A 8 -4.61 2.86 -9.87
CA LYS A 8 -4.79 2.86 -8.41
C LYS A 8 -3.57 3.46 -7.69
N ALA A 9 -2.35 3.17 -8.14
CA ALA A 9 -1.14 3.76 -7.55
C ALA A 9 -1.12 5.27 -7.70
N ALA A 10 -1.45 5.78 -8.90
CA ALA A 10 -1.56 7.21 -9.13
C ALA A 10 -2.67 7.86 -8.29
N GLN A 11 -3.79 7.16 -8.04
CA GLN A 11 -4.84 7.62 -7.14
C GLN A 11 -4.33 7.74 -5.69
N LEU A 12 -3.69 6.69 -5.16
CA LEU A 12 -3.15 6.69 -3.80
C LEU A 12 -2.13 7.82 -3.61
N ILE A 13 -1.20 8.00 -4.54
CA ILE A 13 -0.20 9.08 -4.48
C ILE A 13 -0.88 10.45 -4.37
N ARG A 14 -1.91 10.71 -5.19
CA ARG A 14 -2.64 11.99 -5.15
C ARG A 14 -3.39 12.18 -3.84
N GLU A 15 -4.06 11.14 -3.36
CA GLU A 15 -4.83 11.18 -2.11
C GLU A 15 -3.92 11.49 -0.91
N PHE A 16 -2.82 10.76 -0.76
CA PHE A 16 -1.90 10.95 0.37
C PHE A 16 -1.15 12.29 0.27
N LYS A 17 -0.78 12.72 -0.94
CA LYS A 17 -0.25 14.07 -1.16
C LYS A 17 -1.22 15.15 -0.68
N GLY A 18 -2.52 14.99 -0.92
CA GLY A 18 -3.57 15.88 -0.41
C GLY A 18 -3.66 15.92 1.12
N LYS A 19 -3.20 14.87 1.80
CA LYS A 19 -3.12 14.75 3.27
C LYS A 19 -1.76 15.18 3.83
N GLY A 20 -0.85 15.70 3.01
CA GLY A 20 0.51 16.08 3.42
C GLY A 20 1.45 14.89 3.67
N VAL A 21 1.08 13.70 3.20
CA VAL A 21 1.89 12.48 3.32
C VAL A 21 2.46 12.12 1.95
N THR A 22 3.77 11.96 1.85
CA THR A 22 4.39 11.44 0.63
C THR A 22 4.29 9.92 0.63
N LEU A 23 3.58 9.38 -0.37
CA LEU A 23 3.60 7.96 -0.69
C LEU A 23 4.43 7.77 -1.96
N ASP A 24 5.56 7.10 -1.86
CA ASP A 24 6.44 6.88 -3.01
C ASP A 24 5.86 5.84 -3.98
N ILE A 25 6.38 5.84 -5.20
CA ILE A 25 5.90 4.96 -6.29
C ILE A 25 5.95 3.47 -5.89
N PRO A 26 7.04 2.95 -5.27
CA PRO A 26 7.09 1.54 -4.89
C PRO A 26 5.98 1.16 -3.89
N GLU A 27 5.79 1.93 -2.83
CA GLU A 27 4.74 1.72 -1.84
C GLU A 27 3.36 1.77 -2.49
N ALA A 28 3.11 2.74 -3.37
CA ALA A 28 1.84 2.87 -4.06
C ALA A 28 1.54 1.69 -4.99
N VAL A 29 2.55 1.17 -5.71
CA VAL A 29 2.40 0.01 -6.59
C VAL A 29 2.17 -1.28 -5.79
N ILE A 30 2.93 -1.48 -4.71
CA ILE A 30 2.76 -2.64 -3.81
C ILE A 30 1.36 -2.61 -3.20
N ALA A 31 0.95 -1.47 -2.64
CA ALA A 31 -0.37 -1.31 -2.06
C ALA A 31 -1.49 -1.55 -3.06
N SER A 32 -1.34 -1.01 -4.28
CA SER A 32 -2.34 -1.17 -5.34
C SER A 32 -2.49 -2.61 -5.79
N THR A 33 -1.39 -3.36 -5.88
CA THR A 33 -1.42 -4.79 -6.17
C THR A 33 -2.20 -5.52 -5.08
N CYS A 34 -1.87 -5.29 -3.81
CA CYS A 34 -2.57 -5.96 -2.70
C CYS A 34 -4.07 -5.65 -2.66
N ILE A 35 -4.45 -4.39 -2.88
CA ILE A 35 -5.86 -3.98 -2.83
C ILE A 35 -6.67 -4.53 -4.01
N LEU A 36 -6.11 -4.55 -5.22
CA LEU A 36 -6.84 -4.98 -6.41
C LEU A 36 -6.97 -6.50 -6.51
N ASP A 37 -6.02 -7.23 -5.94
CA ASP A 37 -5.96 -8.69 -5.98
C ASP A 37 -6.37 -9.35 -4.64
N ASP A 38 -6.94 -8.57 -3.69
CA ASP A 38 -7.35 -9.00 -2.35
C ASP A 38 -6.25 -9.77 -1.57
N LEU A 39 -5.02 -9.28 -1.61
CA LEU A 39 -3.85 -9.91 -0.99
C LEU A 39 -3.48 -9.29 0.36
N VAL A 40 -2.97 -10.13 1.24
CA VAL A 40 -2.35 -9.71 2.51
C VAL A 40 -0.91 -9.26 2.27
N LEU A 41 -0.57 -8.05 2.74
CA LEU A 41 0.79 -7.52 2.67
C LEU A 41 1.65 -8.06 3.83
N VAL A 42 2.68 -8.84 3.49
CA VAL A 42 3.73 -9.29 4.41
C VAL A 42 4.91 -8.32 4.32
N THR A 43 5.11 -7.49 5.35
CA THR A 43 6.21 -6.53 5.37
C THR A 43 6.64 -6.16 6.79
N TYR A 44 7.93 -5.93 6.99
CA TYR A 44 8.46 -5.31 8.23
C TYR A 44 8.26 -3.80 8.25
N ASN A 45 7.94 -3.17 7.11
CA ASN A 45 7.85 -1.71 6.97
C ASN A 45 6.40 -1.19 7.02
N ARG A 46 5.56 -1.75 7.91
CA ARG A 46 4.12 -1.40 8.00
C ARG A 46 3.84 0.11 8.06
N LYS A 47 4.70 0.87 8.74
CA LYS A 47 4.59 2.34 8.86
C LYS A 47 4.69 3.10 7.53
N HIS A 48 5.24 2.50 6.47
CA HIS A 48 5.29 3.11 5.12
C HIS A 48 3.97 3.00 4.36
N TYR A 49 3.01 2.23 4.89
CA TYR A 49 1.74 1.93 4.25
C TYR A 49 0.57 2.43 5.12
N PRO A 50 0.38 3.75 5.29
CA PRO A 50 -0.72 4.32 6.07
C PRO A 50 -2.08 4.24 5.35
N ILE A 51 -2.37 3.10 4.69
CA ILE A 51 -3.53 2.88 3.82
C ILE A 51 -4.50 1.94 4.52
N SER A 52 -5.71 2.41 4.81
CA SER A 52 -6.74 1.69 5.56
C SER A 52 -7.21 0.40 4.89
N GLU A 53 -7.18 0.35 3.56
CA GLU A 53 -7.64 -0.77 2.76
C GLU A 53 -6.62 -1.91 2.66
N LEU A 54 -5.42 -1.76 3.25
CA LEU A 54 -4.42 -2.83 3.28
C LEU A 54 -4.60 -3.75 4.47
N GLU A 55 -4.73 -5.04 4.17
CA GLU A 55 -4.61 -6.11 5.14
C GLU A 55 -3.14 -6.48 5.36
N PHE A 56 -2.71 -6.59 6.61
CA PHE A 56 -1.34 -6.94 6.97
C PHE A 56 -1.26 -8.29 7.65
N TYR A 57 -0.30 -9.12 7.24
CA TYR A 57 -0.08 -10.40 7.90
C TYR A 57 0.33 -10.18 9.36
N PRO A 58 -0.38 -10.77 10.35
CA PRO A 58 -0.11 -10.53 11.76
C PRO A 58 1.27 -11.06 12.14
N PHE A 59 2.23 -10.14 12.33
CA PHE A 59 3.50 -10.52 12.95
C PHE A 59 3.25 -10.74 14.44
N THR A 60 3.15 -12.01 14.82
CA THR A 60 3.30 -12.38 16.24
C THR A 60 4.79 -12.55 16.46
N ILE A 61 5.45 -11.57 17.08
CA ILE A 61 6.79 -11.79 17.63
C ILE A 61 6.59 -12.76 18.80
N LYS A 62 7.00 -14.02 18.64
CA LYS A 62 7.12 -14.92 19.79
C LYS A 62 8.27 -14.40 20.64
N SER A 63 7.94 -13.82 21.79
CA SER A 63 8.88 -13.48 22.87
C SER A 63 9.50 -14.73 23.46
#